data_AF-A0A1B7NT15-F1
#
_entry.id   AF-A0A1B7NT15-F1
#
_cell.length_a   1.000
_cell.length_b   1.000
_cell.length_c   1.000
_cell.angle_alpha   90.00
_cell.angle_beta   90.00
_cell.angle_gamma   90.00
#
_symmetry.space_group_name_H-M   'P 1'
#
loop_
_entity.id
_entity.type
_entity.pdbx_description
1 polymer ?
#
loop_
_entity_poly.entity_id
_entity_poly.type
_entity_poly.pdbx_seq_one_letter_code
_entity_poly.pdbx_strand_id
1 'polypeptide(L)'
;MPKNVLYTTWSNLRTIVNRCLKSLETKNYIKSVRNVKYPQRKMYMLSGLQPSEDVTGGAWFTDGVLDADFIRGLGGWIEHWVSARSWYDLSAAERKSKRQKIRPDNAKGEPQYLPYLPSYNGYPTTTDITNAINNSGLTPVTMNESSIAQLLEMLCFDGKLISLRDGAAYKSVKKPHQISLQRDLGLQTGDQTDQDKTDQDNLTLGGNGMTEAPCGRCPVFSLCQEGGPVNAENCEYFDEWLEKSLAF
;
A
#
# COMPACT_ATOMS: atom_id res chain seq x y z
N MET A 1 18.91 20.74 -51.71
CA MET A 1 17.58 20.12 -51.51
C MET A 1 17.05 20.59 -50.16
N PRO A 2 16.03 21.47 -50.12
CA PRO A 2 15.77 22.31 -48.96
C PRO A 2 15.02 21.55 -47.87
N LYS A 3 15.69 21.24 -46.76
CA LYS A 3 15.06 20.65 -45.56
C LYS A 3 13.91 21.54 -45.03
N ASN A 4 13.98 22.85 -45.25
CA ASN A 4 13.03 23.85 -44.72
C ASN A 4 11.61 23.73 -45.29
N VAL A 5 11.44 23.29 -46.54
CA VAL A 5 10.10 23.15 -47.15
C VAL A 5 9.31 21.99 -46.51
N LEU A 6 10.01 20.91 -46.16
CA LEU A 6 9.42 19.74 -45.51
C LEU A 6 9.00 20.02 -44.06
N TYR A 7 9.75 20.86 -43.32
CA TYR A 7 9.35 21.26 -41.96
C TYR A 7 8.09 22.11 -41.95
N THR A 8 7.96 23.06 -42.88
CA THR A 8 6.77 23.92 -43.01
C THR A 8 5.51 23.16 -43.44
N THR A 9 5.62 22.17 -44.34
CA THR A 9 4.47 21.36 -44.77
C THR A 9 4.02 20.41 -43.65
N TRP A 10 4.96 19.86 -42.88
CA TRP A 10 4.64 19.01 -41.73
C TRP A 10 3.98 19.77 -40.57
N SER A 11 4.39 21.01 -40.29
CA SER A 11 3.74 21.87 -39.30
C SER A 11 2.32 22.28 -39.71
N ASN A 12 2.10 22.59 -40.99
CA ASN A 12 0.76 22.92 -41.51
C ASN A 12 -0.19 21.71 -41.47
N LEU A 13 0.31 20.52 -41.79
CA LEU A 13 -0.46 19.27 -41.69
C LEU A 13 -0.89 18.98 -40.24
N ARG A 14 0.01 19.18 -39.26
CA ARG A 14 -0.31 19.03 -37.84
C ARG A 14 -1.45 19.95 -37.39
N THR A 15 -1.47 21.21 -37.84
CA THR A 15 -2.57 22.14 -37.53
C THR A 15 -3.90 21.73 -38.14
N ILE A 16 -3.91 21.19 -39.36
CA ILE A 16 -5.12 20.70 -40.03
C ILE A 16 -5.66 19.46 -39.31
N VAL A 17 -4.79 18.49 -39.00
CA VAL A 17 -5.15 17.27 -38.26
C VAL A 17 -5.74 17.62 -36.89
N ASN A 18 -5.15 18.56 -36.16
CA ASN A 18 -5.68 19.01 -34.86
C ASN A 18 -7.06 19.67 -34.98
N ARG A 19 -7.33 20.40 -36.07
CA ARG A 19 -8.65 20.99 -36.34
C ARG A 19 -9.71 19.91 -36.62
N CYS A 20 -9.36 18.89 -37.42
CA CYS A 20 -10.23 17.76 -37.69
C CYS A 20 -10.50 16.93 -36.41
N LEU A 21 -9.48 16.66 -35.61
CA LEU A 21 -9.61 15.95 -34.33
C LEU A 21 -10.57 16.68 -33.38
N LYS A 22 -10.42 18.00 -33.22
CA LYS A 22 -11.37 18.81 -32.43
C LYS A 22 -12.80 18.74 -32.98
N SER A 23 -12.98 18.76 -34.30
CA SER A 23 -14.31 18.65 -34.89
C SER A 23 -14.94 17.26 -34.67
N LEU A 24 -14.13 16.20 -34.65
CA LEU A 24 -14.57 14.82 -34.39
C LEU A 24 -14.86 14.59 -32.90
N GLU A 25 -14.11 15.24 -32.01
CA GLU A 25 -14.34 15.26 -30.57
C GLU A 25 -15.62 16.03 -30.22
N THR A 26 -15.85 17.20 -30.83
CA THR A 26 -17.07 18.00 -30.61
C THR A 26 -18.32 17.25 -31.06
N LYS A 27 -18.20 16.38 -32.08
CA LYS A 27 -19.27 15.52 -32.58
C LYS A 27 -19.42 14.20 -31.80
N ASN A 28 -18.64 14.00 -30.73
CA ASN A 28 -18.63 12.77 -29.92
C ASN A 28 -18.40 11.49 -30.74
N TYR A 29 -17.63 11.53 -31.84
CA TYR A 29 -17.20 10.31 -32.54
C TYR A 29 -15.92 9.72 -31.94
N ILE A 30 -15.09 10.59 -31.37
CA ILE A 30 -13.77 10.25 -30.85
C ILE A 30 -13.62 10.87 -29.46
N LYS A 31 -13.02 10.13 -28.52
CA LYS A 31 -12.67 10.55 -27.16
C LYS A 31 -11.14 10.53 -27.01
N SER A 32 -10.58 11.53 -26.33
CA SER A 32 -9.19 11.48 -25.90
C SER A 32 -9.03 10.57 -24.68
N VAL A 33 -8.09 9.63 -24.73
CA VAL A 33 -7.72 8.78 -23.59
C VAL A 33 -6.29 9.07 -23.17
N ARG A 34 -6.11 9.23 -21.86
CA ARG A 34 -4.79 9.33 -21.24
C ARG A 34 -4.22 7.93 -21.08
N ASN A 35 -3.04 7.70 -21.62
CA ASN A 35 -2.35 6.41 -21.52
C ASN A 35 -1.35 6.46 -20.35
N VAL A 36 -1.43 5.48 -19.46
CA VAL A 36 -0.54 5.36 -18.29
C VAL A 36 0.91 5.08 -18.67
N LYS A 37 1.16 4.25 -19.69
CA LYS A 37 2.51 3.88 -20.17
C LYS A 37 3.17 5.01 -20.97
N TYR A 38 2.37 5.83 -21.66
CA TYR A 38 2.87 6.90 -22.53
C TYR A 38 2.12 8.22 -22.28
N PRO A 39 2.32 8.87 -21.10
CA PRO A 39 1.55 10.05 -20.70
C PRO A 39 1.77 11.26 -21.64
N GLN A 40 2.93 11.33 -22.30
CA GLN A 40 3.29 12.40 -23.23
C GLN A 40 2.60 12.27 -24.61
N ARG A 41 1.93 11.14 -24.91
CA ARG A 41 1.29 10.88 -26.20
C ARG A 41 -0.23 11.01 -26.08
N LYS A 42 -0.83 11.89 -26.89
CA LYS A 42 -2.29 12.02 -27.01
C LYS A 42 -2.83 10.86 -27.83
N MET A 43 -3.61 9.99 -27.19
CA MET A 43 -4.26 8.85 -27.84
C MET A 43 -5.75 9.14 -27.98
N TYR A 44 -6.31 8.77 -29.12
CA TYR A 44 -7.70 8.98 -29.47
C TYR A 44 -8.35 7.63 -29.71
N MET A 45 -9.55 7.44 -29.19
CA MET A 45 -10.35 6.23 -29.39
C MET A 45 -11.77 6.59 -29.82
N LEU A 46 -12.50 5.63 -30.41
CA LEU A 46 -13.93 5.80 -30.67
C LEU A 46 -14.69 6.03 -29.36
N SER A 47 -15.64 6.96 -29.37
CA SER A 47 -16.38 7.40 -28.18
C SER A 47 -17.20 6.31 -27.49
N GLY A 48 -17.70 5.33 -28.25
CA GLY A 48 -18.53 4.24 -27.74
C GLY A 48 -17.77 3.02 -27.22
N LEU A 49 -16.43 3.03 -27.28
CA LEU A 49 -15.61 1.91 -26.81
C LEU A 49 -15.06 2.19 -25.41
N GLN A 50 -14.95 1.15 -24.59
CA GLN A 50 -14.23 1.18 -23.32
C GLN A 50 -12.74 0.97 -23.61
N PRO A 51 -11.81 1.84 -23.14
CA PRO A 51 -10.39 1.60 -23.30
C PRO A 51 -9.99 0.34 -22.52
N SER A 52 -9.00 -0.40 -23.02
CA SER A 52 -8.51 -1.59 -22.32
C SER A 52 -7.82 -1.21 -21.00
N GLU A 53 -7.85 -2.14 -20.04
CA GLU A 53 -7.20 -2.00 -18.73
C GLU A 53 -5.70 -1.70 -18.86
N ASP A 54 -5.03 -2.25 -19.89
CA ASP A 54 -3.62 -1.98 -20.19
C ASP A 54 -3.29 -0.53 -20.54
N VAL A 55 -4.27 0.22 -21.06
CA VAL A 55 -4.12 1.62 -21.48
C VAL A 55 -4.50 2.58 -20.35
N THR A 56 -5.54 2.20 -19.58
CA THR A 56 -6.06 2.99 -18.45
C THR A 56 -5.37 2.72 -17.12
N GLY A 57 -4.62 1.62 -17.01
CA GLY A 57 -4.00 1.17 -15.77
C GLY A 57 -4.92 0.32 -14.88
N GLY A 58 -6.16 0.07 -15.31
CA GLY A 58 -7.14 -0.71 -14.56
C GLY A 58 -7.74 0.06 -13.36
N ALA A 59 -8.33 -0.67 -12.42
CA ALA A 59 -9.12 -0.11 -11.33
C ALA A 59 -8.32 0.63 -10.23
N TRP A 60 -6.99 0.67 -10.35
CA TRP A 60 -6.09 1.37 -9.42
C TRP A 60 -5.80 2.82 -9.83
N PHE A 61 -6.26 3.23 -11.01
CA PHE A 61 -5.97 4.55 -11.58
C PHE A 61 -7.22 5.41 -11.68
N THR A 62 -7.10 6.64 -11.20
CA THR A 62 -8.12 7.68 -11.33
C THR A 62 -7.52 8.81 -12.17
N ASP A 63 -8.16 9.14 -13.30
CA ASP A 63 -7.68 10.17 -14.25
C ASP A 63 -6.22 10.02 -14.72
N GLY A 64 -5.73 8.78 -14.78
CA GLY A 64 -4.37 8.45 -15.24
C GLY A 64 -3.28 8.64 -14.17
N VAL A 65 -3.67 8.85 -12.91
CA VAL A 65 -2.78 8.84 -11.75
C VAL A 65 -3.11 7.61 -10.89
N LEU A 66 -2.09 6.97 -10.32
CA LEU A 66 -2.27 5.86 -9.38
C LEU A 66 -2.86 6.40 -8.07
N ASP A 67 -4.00 5.86 -7.66
CA ASP A 67 -4.66 6.25 -6.42
C ASP A 67 -4.07 5.46 -5.23
N ALA A 68 -2.97 5.99 -4.70
CA ALA A 68 -2.25 5.36 -3.59
C ALA A 68 -3.07 5.36 -2.29
N ASP A 69 -3.90 6.39 -2.06
CA ASP A 69 -4.73 6.48 -0.86
C ASP A 69 -5.85 5.44 -0.87
N PHE A 70 -6.46 5.22 -2.03
CA PHE A 70 -7.39 4.13 -2.24
C PHE A 70 -6.74 2.76 -2.00
N ILE A 71 -5.54 2.52 -2.56
CA ILE A 71 -4.81 1.26 -2.36
C ILE A 71 -4.51 1.02 -0.87
N ARG A 72 -4.03 2.05 -0.15
CA ARG A 72 -3.75 1.95 1.30
C ARG A 72 -5.02 1.72 2.11
N GLY A 73 -6.10 2.44 1.81
CA GLY A 73 -7.39 2.28 2.48
C GLY A 73 -7.97 0.88 2.29
N LEU A 74 -7.94 0.38 1.05
CA LEU A 74 -8.39 -0.98 0.73
C LEU A 74 -7.48 -2.01 1.39
N GLY A 75 -6.16 -1.82 1.36
CA GLY A 75 -5.18 -2.69 2.01
C GLY A 75 -5.39 -2.78 3.52
N GLY A 76 -5.62 -1.66 4.21
CA GLY A 76 -5.91 -1.63 5.63
C GLY A 76 -7.26 -2.26 5.99
N TRP A 77 -8.24 -2.22 5.08
CA TRP A 77 -9.50 -2.94 5.26
C TRP A 77 -9.29 -4.46 5.09
N ILE A 78 -8.56 -4.90 4.07
CA ILE A 78 -8.24 -6.31 3.83
C ILE A 78 -7.47 -6.87 5.03
N GLU A 79 -6.46 -6.15 5.52
CA GLU A 79 -5.68 -6.56 6.70
C GLU A 79 -6.59 -6.77 7.92
N HIS A 80 -7.48 -5.82 8.20
CA HIS A 80 -8.43 -5.93 9.30
C HIS A 80 -9.40 -7.10 9.10
N TRP A 81 -9.97 -7.26 7.91
CA TRP A 81 -10.92 -8.32 7.60
C TRP A 81 -10.29 -9.71 7.69
N VAL A 82 -9.06 -9.89 7.17
CA VAL A 82 -8.30 -11.14 7.27
C VAL A 82 -7.92 -11.40 8.73
N SER A 83 -7.46 -10.38 9.47
CA SER A 83 -7.11 -10.54 10.90
C SER A 83 -8.29 -11.00 11.75
N ALA A 84 -9.50 -10.51 11.48
CA ALA A 84 -10.70 -10.93 12.20
C ALA A 84 -11.04 -12.43 12.01
N ARG A 85 -10.53 -13.05 10.94
CA ARG A 85 -10.76 -14.47 10.61
C ARG A 85 -9.54 -15.37 10.87
N SER A 86 -8.34 -14.81 10.88
CA SER A 86 -7.10 -15.58 11.04
C SER A 86 -6.72 -15.86 12.49
N TRP A 87 -7.38 -15.23 13.46
CA TRP A 87 -7.09 -15.37 14.89
C TRP A 87 -8.24 -16.02 15.64
N TYR A 88 -7.92 -16.97 16.51
CA TYR A 88 -8.88 -17.52 17.46
C TYR A 88 -8.96 -16.62 18.68
N ASP A 89 -10.10 -15.97 18.86
CA ASP A 89 -10.37 -15.13 20.04
C ASP A 89 -10.93 -16.01 21.17
N LEU A 90 -10.11 -16.23 22.20
CA LEU A 90 -10.51 -16.97 23.39
C LEU A 90 -11.66 -16.27 24.13
N SER A 91 -11.66 -14.94 24.16
CA SER A 91 -12.69 -14.17 24.85
C SER A 91 -14.05 -14.29 24.14
N ALA A 92 -14.07 -14.41 22.81
CA ALA A 92 -15.29 -14.63 22.03
C ALA A 92 -15.81 -16.08 22.17
N ALA A 93 -14.92 -17.07 22.23
CA ALA A 93 -15.28 -18.46 22.48
C ALA A 93 -15.89 -18.66 23.88
N GLU A 94 -15.30 -18.02 24.90
CA GLU A 94 -15.82 -18.03 26.26
C GLU A 94 -17.18 -17.32 26.38
N ARG A 95 -17.40 -16.22 25.65
CA ARG A 95 -18.72 -15.54 25.61
C ARG A 95 -19.81 -16.43 25.01
N LYS A 96 -19.50 -17.27 24.03
CA LYS A 96 -20.44 -18.27 23.47
C LYS A 96 -20.79 -19.36 24.50
N SER A 97 -19.84 -19.78 25.33
CA SER A 97 -20.05 -20.76 26.41
C SER A 97 -20.79 -20.17 27.62
N LYS A 98 -20.47 -18.94 28.03
CA LYS A 98 -21.11 -18.23 29.15
C LYS A 98 -22.51 -17.70 28.86
N ARG A 99 -22.98 -17.75 27.60
CA ARG A 99 -24.37 -17.41 27.23
C ARG A 99 -25.44 -18.27 27.92
N GLN A 100 -25.03 -19.31 28.67
CA GLN A 100 -25.91 -20.17 29.48
C GLN A 100 -25.92 -19.86 30.99
N LYS A 101 -25.10 -18.93 31.51
CA LYS A 101 -25.15 -18.52 32.93
C LYS A 101 -24.93 -17.01 33.11
N ILE A 102 -25.97 -16.34 33.59
CA ILE A 102 -26.04 -14.90 33.90
C ILE A 102 -25.12 -14.56 35.07
N ARG A 103 -24.20 -13.59 34.87
CA ARG A 103 -23.75 -12.58 35.85
C ARG A 103 -22.95 -11.49 35.12
N PRO A 104 -23.24 -10.19 35.31
CA PRO A 104 -22.46 -9.12 34.71
C PRO A 104 -21.30 -8.79 35.67
N ASP A 105 -20.10 -9.24 35.33
CA ASP A 105 -18.89 -8.68 35.94
C ASP A 105 -18.09 -8.00 34.83
N ASN A 106 -17.87 -6.70 35.05
CA ASN A 106 -17.37 -5.76 34.06
C ASN A 106 -15.84 -5.77 34.08
N ALA A 107 -15.25 -6.92 33.76
CA ALA A 107 -13.83 -7.04 33.47
C ALA A 107 -13.68 -7.04 31.95
N LYS A 108 -13.37 -5.89 31.35
CA LYS A 108 -12.86 -5.80 29.98
C LYS A 108 -11.45 -6.41 29.96
N GLY A 109 -11.35 -7.73 30.04
CA GLY A 109 -10.11 -8.45 29.77
C GLY A 109 -9.72 -8.19 28.32
N GLU A 110 -8.45 -7.85 28.09
CA GLU A 110 -7.93 -7.71 26.73
C GLU A 110 -8.15 -9.02 25.96
N PRO A 111 -8.61 -8.96 24.70
CA PRO A 111 -8.87 -10.16 23.92
C PRO A 111 -7.57 -10.92 23.67
N GLN A 112 -7.46 -12.11 24.27
CA GLN A 112 -6.33 -13.00 24.07
C GLN A 112 -6.52 -13.78 22.76
N TYR A 113 -5.66 -13.49 21.78
CA TYR A 113 -5.65 -14.15 20.47
C TYR A 113 -4.62 -15.27 20.42
N LEU A 114 -5.04 -16.46 20.00
CA LEU A 114 -4.16 -17.60 19.71
C LEU A 114 -4.14 -17.94 18.21
N PRO A 115 -3.01 -18.41 17.68
CA PRO A 115 -2.95 -18.98 16.34
C PRO A 115 -3.80 -20.25 16.25
N TYR A 116 -4.42 -20.49 15.09
CA TYR A 116 -5.05 -21.78 14.80
C TYR A 116 -4.00 -22.90 14.64
N LEU A 117 -4.44 -24.14 14.89
CA LEU A 117 -3.61 -25.33 14.71
C LEU A 117 -3.13 -25.47 13.25
N PRO A 118 -1.97 -26.11 13.01
CA PRO A 118 -1.44 -26.33 11.66
C PRO A 118 -2.41 -27.02 10.68
N SER A 119 -3.36 -27.81 11.18
CA SER A 119 -4.38 -28.50 10.37
C SER A 119 -5.59 -27.64 9.99
N TYR A 120 -5.64 -26.36 10.39
CA TYR A 120 -6.76 -25.48 10.10
C TYR A 120 -6.73 -25.00 8.65
N ASN A 121 -7.75 -25.38 7.87
CA ASN A 121 -7.82 -25.05 6.44
C ASN A 121 -8.74 -23.87 6.10
N GLY A 122 -9.51 -23.35 7.06
CA GLY A 122 -10.53 -22.31 6.85
C GLY A 122 -10.01 -20.87 6.70
N TYR A 123 -8.75 -20.70 6.28
CA TYR A 123 -8.20 -19.37 6.02
C TYR A 123 -8.85 -18.74 4.76
N PRO A 124 -9.05 -17.41 4.75
CA PRO A 124 -9.65 -16.74 3.62
C PRO A 124 -8.87 -16.93 2.32
N THR A 125 -9.59 -17.25 1.24
CA THR A 125 -9.05 -17.40 -0.12
C THR A 125 -9.15 -16.11 -0.93
N THR A 126 -8.47 -16.02 -2.07
CA THR A 126 -8.59 -14.88 -3.02
C THR A 126 -10.04 -14.63 -3.43
N THR A 127 -10.78 -15.70 -3.70
CA THR A 127 -12.19 -15.63 -4.09
C THR A 127 -13.07 -15.09 -2.95
N ASP A 128 -12.81 -15.53 -1.72
CA ASP A 128 -13.57 -15.06 -0.55
C ASP A 128 -13.33 -13.58 -0.27
N ILE A 129 -12.07 -13.14 -0.40
CA ILE A 129 -11.69 -11.74 -0.23
C ILE A 129 -12.34 -10.89 -1.32
N THR A 130 -12.31 -11.35 -2.57
CA THR A 130 -12.94 -10.65 -3.71
C THR A 130 -14.44 -10.47 -3.53
N ASN A 131 -15.13 -11.55 -3.14
CA ASN A 131 -16.55 -11.49 -2.84
C ASN A 131 -16.85 -10.56 -1.65
N ALA A 132 -16.01 -10.57 -0.62
CA ALA A 132 -16.17 -9.68 0.53
C ALA A 132 -15.99 -8.21 0.16
N ILE A 133 -15.02 -7.88 -0.70
CA ILE A 133 -14.81 -6.51 -1.19
C ILE A 133 -16.03 -6.05 -1.99
N ASN A 134 -16.49 -6.84 -2.95
CA ASN A 134 -17.64 -6.49 -3.78
C ASN A 134 -18.93 -6.34 -2.95
N ASN A 135 -19.10 -7.16 -1.90
CA ASN A 135 -20.24 -7.05 -0.99
C ASN A 135 -20.14 -5.87 -0.02
N SER A 136 -18.94 -5.42 0.32
CA SER A 136 -18.71 -4.31 1.25
C SER A 136 -19.08 -2.94 0.66
N GLY A 137 -19.15 -2.83 -0.67
CA GLY A 137 -19.47 -1.58 -1.38
C GLY A 137 -18.39 -0.49 -1.22
N LEU A 138 -17.17 -0.85 -0.80
CA LEU A 138 -16.07 0.09 -0.61
C LEU A 138 -15.52 0.64 -1.92
N THR A 139 -15.64 -0.12 -3.01
CA THR A 139 -15.11 0.25 -4.31
C THR A 139 -16.25 0.67 -5.24
N PRO A 140 -16.13 1.80 -5.97
CA PRO A 140 -17.16 2.24 -6.91
C PRO A 140 -17.27 1.33 -8.15
N VAL A 141 -16.23 0.52 -8.40
CA VAL A 141 -16.15 -0.44 -9.51
C VAL A 141 -15.94 -1.84 -8.94
N THR A 142 -16.60 -2.83 -9.53
CA THR A 142 -16.38 -4.25 -9.19
C THR A 142 -14.97 -4.67 -9.60
N MET A 143 -14.23 -5.22 -8.65
CA MET A 143 -12.81 -5.55 -8.84
C MET A 143 -12.67 -6.99 -9.34
N ASN A 144 -11.74 -7.21 -10.27
CA ASN A 144 -11.37 -8.53 -10.77
C ASN A 144 -10.50 -9.28 -9.74
N GLU A 145 -10.59 -10.62 -9.72
CA GLU A 145 -9.78 -11.45 -8.82
C GLU A 145 -8.27 -11.27 -9.08
N SER A 146 -7.86 -11.12 -10.33
CA SER A 146 -6.45 -10.90 -10.69
C SER A 146 -5.89 -9.60 -10.12
N SER A 147 -6.66 -8.52 -10.13
CA SER A 147 -6.25 -7.23 -9.56
C SER A 147 -6.11 -7.34 -8.04
N ILE A 148 -7.03 -8.05 -7.38
CA ILE A 148 -6.98 -8.25 -5.93
C ILE A 148 -5.82 -9.18 -5.55
N ALA A 149 -5.51 -10.20 -6.34
CA ALA A 149 -4.35 -11.06 -6.12
C ALA A 149 -3.04 -10.24 -6.12
N GLN A 150 -2.87 -9.31 -7.06
CA GLN A 150 -1.73 -8.39 -7.09
C GLN A 150 -1.65 -7.52 -5.83
N LEU A 151 -2.79 -7.02 -5.35
CA LEU A 151 -2.84 -6.25 -4.10
C LEU A 151 -2.47 -7.14 -2.89
N LEU A 152 -2.93 -8.39 -2.86
CA LEU A 152 -2.61 -9.33 -1.79
C LEU A 152 -1.13 -9.68 -1.77
N GLU A 153 -0.51 -9.87 -2.94
CA GLU A 153 0.95 -10.04 -3.05
C GLU A 153 1.69 -8.81 -2.50
N MET A 154 1.27 -7.60 -2.86
CA MET A 154 1.85 -6.36 -2.32
C MET A 154 1.74 -6.29 -0.79
N LEU A 155 0.61 -6.68 -0.21
CA LEU A 155 0.42 -6.75 1.23
C LEU A 155 1.27 -7.85 1.91
N CYS A 156 1.58 -8.93 1.19
CA CYS A 156 2.53 -9.95 1.65
C CYS A 156 3.97 -9.40 1.66
N PHE A 157 4.37 -8.61 0.67
CA PHE A 157 5.67 -7.93 0.64
C PHE A 157 5.81 -6.89 1.77
N ASP A 158 4.74 -6.16 2.08
CA ASP A 158 4.68 -5.24 3.24
C ASP A 158 4.80 -5.96 4.60
N GLY A 159 4.80 -7.30 4.62
CA GLY A 159 4.83 -8.11 5.84
C GLY A 159 3.55 -8.03 6.67
N LYS A 160 2.45 -7.52 6.10
CA LYS A 160 1.13 -7.43 6.77
C LYS A 160 0.37 -8.76 6.68
N LEU A 161 0.51 -9.46 5.56
CA LEU A 161 -0.10 -10.75 5.27
C LEU A 161 0.95 -11.84 5.01
N ILE A 162 0.57 -13.09 5.23
CA ILE A 162 1.34 -14.29 4.86
C ILE A 162 0.47 -15.11 3.91
N SER A 163 1.00 -15.44 2.74
CA SER A 163 0.41 -16.41 1.82
C SER A 163 0.65 -17.84 2.33
N LEU A 164 -0.41 -18.61 2.47
CA LEU A 164 -0.39 -20.04 2.75
C LEU A 164 -0.79 -20.80 1.48
N ARG A 165 -0.20 -21.99 1.28
CA ARG A 165 -0.51 -22.89 0.15
C ARG A 165 -0.32 -22.20 -1.21
N ASP A 166 0.87 -21.65 -1.45
CA ASP A 166 1.26 -21.01 -2.72
C ASP A 166 0.24 -19.97 -3.24
N GLY A 167 -0.29 -19.14 -2.34
CA GLY A 167 -1.21 -18.05 -2.70
C GLY A 167 -2.70 -18.40 -2.68
N ALA A 168 -3.06 -19.64 -2.34
CA ALA A 168 -4.46 -20.05 -2.25
C ALA A 168 -5.17 -19.52 -0.99
N ALA A 169 -4.45 -19.19 0.08
CA ALA A 169 -5.04 -18.63 1.30
C ALA A 169 -4.15 -17.62 1.99
N TYR A 170 -4.75 -16.71 2.77
CA TYR A 170 -4.04 -15.61 3.42
C TYR A 170 -4.29 -15.58 4.93
N LYS A 171 -3.24 -15.30 5.69
CA LYS A 171 -3.27 -15.07 7.14
C LYS A 171 -2.69 -13.70 7.45
N SER A 172 -3.26 -13.00 8.42
CA SER A 172 -2.66 -11.76 8.92
C SER A 172 -1.56 -12.03 9.95
N VAL A 173 -0.48 -11.25 9.88
CA VAL A 173 0.63 -11.29 10.84
C VAL A 173 0.25 -10.59 12.14
N LYS A 174 -0.53 -9.50 12.04
CA LYS A 174 -0.92 -8.69 13.20
C LYS A 174 -2.24 -9.13 13.78
N LYS A 175 -2.39 -8.94 15.10
CA LYS A 175 -3.65 -9.17 15.80
C LYS A 175 -4.65 -8.05 15.44
N PRO A 176 -5.96 -8.33 15.35
CA PRO A 176 -6.97 -7.32 15.02
C PRO A 176 -6.95 -6.11 15.97
N HIS A 177 -6.69 -6.34 17.26
CA HIS A 177 -6.55 -5.25 18.24
C HIS A 177 -5.30 -4.39 17.99
N GLN A 178 -4.20 -4.99 17.52
CA GLN A 178 -2.97 -4.27 17.18
C GLN A 178 -3.16 -3.40 15.93
N ILE A 179 -3.99 -3.85 14.97
CA ILE A 179 -4.32 -3.11 13.76
C ILE A 179 -5.23 -1.90 14.10
N SER A 180 -6.22 -2.09 14.96
CA SER A 180 -7.07 -0.97 15.42
C SER A 180 -6.26 0.04 16.24
N LEU A 181 -5.39 -0.44 17.14
CA LEU A 181 -4.53 0.44 17.94
C LEU A 181 -3.55 1.23 17.05
N GLN A 182 -2.97 0.57 16.04
CA GLN A 182 -2.09 1.23 15.08
C GLN A 182 -2.82 2.32 14.27
N ARG A 183 -4.10 2.11 13.93
CA ARG A 183 -4.93 3.11 13.26
C ARG A 183 -5.29 4.27 14.19
N ASP A 184 -5.69 3.97 15.43
CA ASP A 184 -6.07 4.97 16.43
C ASP A 184 -4.90 5.84 16.89
N LEU A 185 -3.68 5.26 16.90
CA LEU A 185 -2.43 5.97 17.19
C LEU A 185 -1.85 6.72 15.98
N GLY A 186 -2.50 6.71 14.81
CA GLY A 186 -2.04 7.45 13.63
C GLY A 186 -0.78 6.89 12.96
N LEU A 187 -0.30 5.72 13.38
CA LEU A 187 0.88 5.00 12.88
C LEU A 187 0.57 4.31 11.53
N GLN A 188 0.17 5.06 10.51
CA GLN A 188 0.04 4.50 9.17
C GLN A 188 1.45 4.17 8.64
N THR A 189 1.63 2.93 8.19
CA THR A 189 2.81 2.53 7.40
C THR A 189 2.66 3.15 6.01
N GLY A 190 2.98 4.44 5.92
CA GLY A 190 3.13 5.19 4.68
C GLY A 190 4.60 5.54 4.50
N ASP A 191 5.20 5.00 3.46
CA ASP A 191 6.57 5.31 3.06
C ASP A 191 6.65 6.77 2.55
N GLN A 192 7.38 7.58 3.31
CA GLN A 192 8.16 8.78 2.97
C GLN A 192 7.59 9.80 1.96
N THR A 193 7.17 10.96 2.49
CA THR A 193 7.60 12.25 1.93
C THR A 193 8.26 13.05 3.05
N ASP A 194 9.40 13.65 2.72
CA ASP A 194 10.38 14.32 3.57
C ASP A 194 9.82 15.19 4.71
N GLN A 195 10.60 15.23 5.81
CA GLN A 195 10.52 16.11 6.99
C GLN A 195 9.66 15.61 8.17
N ASP A 196 10.16 14.61 8.91
CA ASP A 196 10.43 14.76 10.36
C ASP A 196 11.13 13.48 10.88
N LYS A 197 12.44 13.53 11.10
CA LYS A 197 13.20 12.42 11.67
C LYS A 197 13.29 12.58 13.18
N THR A 198 12.26 12.12 13.89
CA THR A 198 12.46 11.63 15.26
C THR A 198 11.41 10.59 15.59
N ASP A 199 11.88 9.40 15.98
CA ASP A 199 11.16 8.42 16.77
C ASP A 199 9.93 7.75 16.13
N GLN A 200 10.09 6.72 15.26
CA GLN A 200 9.13 5.58 15.21
C GLN A 200 9.43 4.37 14.28
N ASP A 201 10.68 4.08 13.90
CA ASP A 201 10.99 2.78 13.27
C ASP A 201 11.19 1.68 14.31
N ASN A 202 10.12 1.35 15.06
CA ASN A 202 10.04 0.18 15.92
C ASN A 202 9.20 -0.90 15.24
N LEU A 203 9.73 -1.46 14.15
CA LEU A 203 9.23 -2.69 13.56
C LEU A 203 9.54 -3.87 14.49
N THR A 204 8.59 -4.80 14.53
CA THR A 204 8.42 -5.96 15.43
C THR A 204 9.48 -7.07 15.31
N LEU A 205 10.73 -6.72 15.10
CA LEU A 205 11.91 -7.42 15.60
C LEU A 205 12.76 -6.29 16.19
N GLY A 206 12.92 -6.25 17.51
CA GLY A 206 13.66 -5.18 18.17
C GLY A 206 14.94 -4.84 17.39
N GLY A 207 15.23 -3.54 17.25
CA GLY A 207 16.38 -3.07 16.49
C GLY A 207 17.60 -3.94 16.78
N ASN A 208 18.24 -4.45 15.75
CA ASN A 208 19.53 -5.11 15.93
C ASN A 208 20.50 -4.10 16.55
N GLY A 209 21.48 -4.54 17.34
CA GLY A 209 22.44 -3.62 17.98
C GLY A 209 23.20 -2.69 17.01
N MET A 210 23.22 -3.02 15.71
CA MET A 210 23.71 -2.11 14.67
C MET A 210 22.76 -0.96 14.33
N THR A 211 21.44 -1.14 14.39
CA THR A 211 20.48 -0.05 14.14
C THR A 211 20.13 0.75 15.38
N GLU A 212 20.55 0.30 16.57
CA GLU A 212 20.47 1.07 17.81
C GLU A 212 21.53 2.17 17.88
N ALA A 213 22.70 1.95 17.28
CA ALA A 213 23.77 2.93 17.21
C ALA A 213 23.64 3.82 15.95
N PRO A 214 24.02 5.11 16.03
CA PRO A 214 23.88 6.06 14.91
C PRO A 214 24.73 5.66 13.70
N CYS A 215 25.78 4.85 13.89
CA CYS A 215 26.65 4.38 12.82
C CYS A 215 25.96 3.45 11.82
N GLY A 216 25.01 2.60 12.23
CA GLY A 216 24.36 1.64 11.32
C GLY A 216 23.35 2.26 10.36
N ARG A 217 22.90 3.49 10.63
CA ARG A 217 22.03 4.28 9.75
C ARG A 217 22.73 5.52 9.18
N CYS A 218 24.04 5.65 9.40
CA CYS A 218 24.79 6.83 9.00
C CYS A 218 24.92 6.89 7.47
N PRO A 219 24.47 7.98 6.80
CA PRO A 219 24.54 8.11 5.35
C PRO A 219 25.98 8.27 4.83
N VAL A 220 26.90 8.72 5.69
CA VAL A 220 28.31 9.00 5.37
C VAL A 220 29.27 8.00 6.02
N PHE A 221 28.78 6.82 6.42
CA PHE A 221 29.58 5.80 7.09
C PHE A 221 30.86 5.43 6.32
N SER A 222 30.79 5.36 4.99
CA SER A 222 31.93 5.03 4.12
C SER A 222 33.06 6.07 4.13
N LEU A 223 32.76 7.31 4.54
CA LEU A 223 33.71 8.43 4.62
C LEU A 223 34.28 8.62 6.04
N CYS A 224 33.74 7.90 7.03
CA CYS A 224 34.18 8.00 8.41
C CYS A 224 35.51 7.24 8.60
N GLN A 225 36.59 7.99 8.88
CA GLN A 225 37.95 7.45 9.05
C GLN A 225 38.69 8.22 10.14
N GLU A 226 39.64 7.56 10.82
CA GLU A 226 40.49 8.21 11.82
C GLU A 226 41.37 9.30 11.18
N GLY A 227 41.26 10.54 11.66
CA GLY A 227 41.97 11.70 11.11
C GLY A 227 41.43 12.24 9.79
N GLY A 228 40.29 11.73 9.31
CA GLY A 228 39.58 12.23 8.13
C GLY A 228 38.69 13.44 8.41
N PRO A 229 38.09 14.06 7.37
CA PRO A 229 37.14 15.16 7.53
C PRO A 229 35.83 14.73 8.23
N VAL A 230 35.53 13.44 8.23
CA VAL A 230 34.46 12.81 9.02
C VAL A 230 35.13 11.76 9.89
N ASN A 231 35.03 11.89 11.20
CA ASN A 231 35.60 10.99 12.18
C ASN A 231 34.60 10.76 13.33
N ALA A 232 34.84 9.75 14.16
CA ALA A 232 33.99 9.49 15.32
C ALA A 232 34.12 10.56 16.41
N GLU A 233 35.26 11.26 16.49
CA GLU A 233 35.56 12.25 17.53
C GLU A 233 34.77 13.55 17.37
N ASN A 234 34.45 13.95 16.13
CA ASN A 234 33.71 15.18 15.81
C ASN A 234 32.39 14.86 15.08
N CYS A 235 31.76 13.73 15.42
CA CYS A 235 30.55 13.25 14.77
C CYS A 235 29.28 13.81 15.44
N GLU A 236 28.59 14.73 14.78
CA GLU A 236 27.34 15.33 15.27
C GLU A 236 26.26 14.28 15.61
N TYR A 237 26.16 13.21 14.81
CA TYR A 237 25.18 12.12 15.05
C TYR A 237 25.45 11.31 16.31
N PHE A 238 26.72 11.23 16.75
CA PHE A 238 27.09 10.51 17.95
C PHE A 238 26.80 11.33 19.20
N ASP A 239 27.02 12.64 19.14
CA ASP A 239 26.77 13.56 20.26
C ASP A 239 25.27 13.60 20.61
N GLU A 240 24.40 13.84 19.63
CA GLU A 240 22.93 13.84 19.85
C GLU A 240 22.43 12.50 20.43
N TRP A 241 22.97 11.39 19.91
CA TRP A 241 22.60 10.05 20.37
C TRP A 241 23.10 9.77 21.79
N LEU A 242 24.32 10.18 22.13
CA LEU A 242 24.89 10.02 23.48
C LEU A 242 24.13 10.86 24.50
N GLU A 243 23.77 12.11 24.17
CA GLU A 243 22.94 12.95 25.02
C GLU A 243 21.59 12.29 25.31
N LYS A 244 20.90 11.79 24.27
CA LYS A 244 19.61 11.09 24.44
C LYS A 244 19.74 9.77 25.21
N SER A 245 20.85 9.05 25.05
CA SER A 245 21.08 7.73 25.69
C SER A 245 21.54 7.83 27.14
N LEU A 246 22.20 8.93 27.51
CA LEU A 246 22.72 9.18 28.86
C LEU A 246 21.82 10.10 29.70
N ALA A 247 20.79 10.70 29.09
CA ALA A 247 19.71 11.38 29.80
C ALA A 247 18.83 10.36 30.54
N PHE A 248 19.24 10.03 31.77
CA PHE A 248 18.43 9.27 32.75
C PHE A 248 17.42 10.15 33.47
#